data_AF-A0A9D9DEP2-F1
#
_entry.id   AF-A0A9D9DEP2-F1
#
_cell.length_a   1.000
_cell.length_b   1.000
_cell.length_c   1.000
_cell.angle_alpha   90.00
_cell.angle_beta   90.00
_cell.angle_gamma   90.00
#
_symmetry.space_group_name_H-M   'P 1'
#
loop_
_entity.id
_entity.type
_entity.pdbx_description
1 polymer ?
#
loop_
_entity_poly.entity_id
_entity_poly.type
_entity_poly.pdbx_seq_one_letter_code
_entity_poly.pdbx_strand_id
1 'polypeptide(L)'
;MKHIHAKIACAVLGAAFAVGIGTSLDYGESPEIASPSPSLRKAIETRASSVTAEQSIFTAIRSNNIGGDTNVSYECAKGGGTSNPGVYSDQIRLYQNNEDIGGDGGQITIKVADGYKITSLTIGSGQSTTIRYLVNGVNGQSNISISNGGKYTVDSANHLGVDISSVTVICNGKDKNSRLNVNYLSVTYEPLVDTPSDAVLSSLTLEQGTAPTEVYQNADVDVSGYLLTGTYTSPSTPEFSSELAILPNDENLTWNYDTSELGEAEISATYNDGNVNIDSNALTINVVEVPDGQYYYFGEHPDFSDSQKWDSGYEARTMAYPGEFSITFASANKQSQIITDMPVSKGNEATLTSEKPMSKIEFGFKQWNTRENTASLYIDGGSTAVDRAAFLDGVSSVSYVSDSPFSTAKVDWSNSSNQVGWEYVYIEYASVEPSEAESYAEMFIEFMTCDGEIGAITAEEGTWEVLSDLYAGLSDSDKRILKEATPNEHSESLVEQAVARYDYIVGKYGVEQYPDFMDRTPARIAEARSVDVNDQTAAWVIAGISAAGIASAAAFFFLRRRKEA
;
A
#
# COMPACT_ATOMS: atom_id res chain seq x y z
N MET A 1 59.69 -9.08 -32.46
CA MET A 1 59.44 -10.49 -32.82
C MET A 1 58.90 -11.19 -31.58
N LYS A 2 57.62 -11.63 -31.62
CA LYS A 2 56.87 -12.48 -30.67
C LYS A 2 56.38 -11.91 -29.31
N HIS A 3 55.21 -11.24 -29.35
CA HIS A 3 53.89 -11.69 -28.82
C HIS A 3 53.80 -12.60 -27.56
N ILE A 4 53.05 -12.19 -26.52
CA ILE A 4 51.62 -12.55 -26.20
C ILE A 4 51.25 -12.21 -24.72
N HIS A 5 50.12 -11.49 -24.56
CA HIS A 5 48.99 -11.50 -23.58
C HIS A 5 49.18 -11.96 -22.12
N ALA A 6 48.35 -11.58 -21.12
CA ALA A 6 47.33 -10.56 -20.84
C ALA A 6 46.76 -10.87 -19.43
N LYS A 7 45.94 -9.95 -18.89
CA LYS A 7 44.97 -10.05 -17.78
C LYS A 7 45.42 -9.54 -16.40
N ILE A 8 45.06 -8.28 -16.16
CA ILE A 8 44.79 -7.71 -14.84
C ILE A 8 43.32 -8.04 -14.53
N ALA A 9 43.08 -8.75 -13.42
CA ALA A 9 41.77 -8.96 -12.84
C ALA A 9 41.60 -7.94 -11.70
N CYS A 10 40.51 -7.19 -11.78
CA CYS A 10 40.02 -6.32 -10.72
C CYS A 10 39.38 -7.19 -9.63
N ALA A 11 39.89 -7.11 -8.40
CA ALA A 11 39.27 -7.70 -7.22
C ALA A 11 39.39 -6.68 -6.08
N VAL A 12 38.29 -5.99 -5.80
CA VAL A 12 38.09 -5.13 -4.63
C VAL A 12 37.44 -5.97 -3.56
N LEU A 13 38.17 -6.31 -2.48
CA LEU A 13 37.61 -6.61 -1.16
C LEU A 13 38.71 -6.71 -0.10
N GLY A 14 38.57 -5.91 0.96
CA GLY A 14 39.01 -6.24 2.32
C GLY A 14 40.46 -5.90 2.70
N ALA A 15 40.73 -4.65 3.06
CA ALA A 15 41.91 -4.29 3.85
C ALA A 15 41.51 -3.92 5.28
N ALA A 16 41.71 -4.88 6.19
CA ALA A 16 41.77 -4.63 7.63
C ALA A 16 43.02 -3.79 7.96
N PHE A 17 42.85 -2.70 8.70
CA PHE A 17 43.96 -1.95 9.28
C PHE A 17 43.81 -1.95 10.81
N ALA A 18 44.65 -2.76 11.45
CA ALA A 18 44.89 -2.69 12.89
C ALA A 18 46.02 -1.69 13.14
N VAL A 19 45.73 -0.63 13.90
CA VAL A 19 46.75 0.16 14.60
C VAL A 19 46.29 0.33 16.03
N GLY A 20 46.94 -0.39 16.94
CA GLY A 20 46.81 -0.19 18.36
C GLY A 20 47.68 0.98 18.81
N ILE A 21 47.10 1.87 19.61
CA ILE A 21 47.83 2.71 20.55
C ILE A 21 47.00 2.69 21.83
N GLY A 22 47.58 2.13 22.88
CA GLY A 22 46.93 1.96 24.17
C GLY A 22 46.93 3.22 25.01
N THR A 23 45.89 3.35 25.83
CA THR A 23 45.96 3.94 27.16
C THR A 23 45.04 3.16 28.09
N SER A 24 45.58 2.83 29.26
CA SER A 24 44.97 2.05 30.33
C SER A 24 43.84 2.81 31.02
N LEU A 25 42.69 2.17 31.19
CA LEU A 25 41.75 2.49 32.27
C LEU A 25 41.45 1.22 33.05
N ASP A 26 41.71 1.33 34.33
CA ASP A 26 41.64 0.35 35.40
C ASP A 26 40.19 -0.10 35.63
N TYR A 27 39.89 -1.39 35.45
CA TYR A 27 38.61 -1.99 35.81
C TYR A 27 38.83 -2.90 37.03
N GLY A 28 38.29 -2.44 38.16
CA GLY A 28 38.22 -3.21 39.40
C GLY A 28 37.38 -4.49 39.24
N GLU A 29 37.77 -5.48 40.02
CA GLU A 29 37.23 -6.84 40.08
C GLU A 29 35.69 -6.88 40.14
N SER A 30 35.11 -7.65 39.22
CA SER A 30 33.69 -8.01 39.19
C SER A 30 33.40 -9.08 40.25
N PRO A 31 32.39 -8.91 41.13
CA PRO A 31 32.00 -9.97 42.05
C PRO A 31 31.23 -11.05 41.31
N GLU A 32 31.70 -12.29 41.48
CA GLU A 32 31.10 -13.53 41.04
C GLU A 32 29.64 -13.63 41.53
N ILE A 33 28.68 -13.43 40.62
CA ILE A 33 27.25 -13.58 40.94
C ILE A 33 26.96 -15.07 41.09
N ALA A 34 26.74 -15.49 42.33
CA ALA A 34 26.30 -16.84 42.67
C ALA A 34 24.99 -17.19 41.93
N SER A 35 24.98 -18.34 41.26
CA SER A 35 23.78 -18.88 40.61
C SER A 35 22.65 -19.04 41.64
N PRO A 36 21.40 -18.59 41.35
CA PRO A 36 20.31 -18.64 42.31
C PRO A 36 19.96 -20.09 42.66
N SER A 37 19.71 -20.34 43.94
CA SER A 37 19.45 -21.68 44.48
C SER A 37 18.23 -22.36 43.82
N PRO A 38 18.21 -23.71 43.70
CA PRO A 38 17.09 -24.46 43.11
C PRO A 38 15.72 -24.21 43.76
N SER A 39 15.69 -23.66 44.97
CA SER A 39 14.48 -23.26 45.69
C SER A 39 13.81 -22.02 45.06
N LEU A 40 14.59 -21.11 44.46
CA LEU A 40 14.08 -19.92 43.77
C LEU A 40 13.52 -20.25 42.38
N ARG A 41 14.12 -21.23 41.68
CA ARG A 41 13.59 -21.71 40.38
C ARG A 41 12.21 -22.35 40.51
N LYS A 42 11.85 -22.87 41.69
CA LYS A 42 10.52 -23.43 41.97
C LYS A 42 9.49 -22.37 42.39
N ALA A 43 9.91 -21.15 42.72
CA ALA A 43 9.03 -20.04 43.06
C ALA A 43 8.73 -19.13 41.86
N ILE A 44 9.65 -19.05 40.89
CA ILE A 44 9.50 -18.24 39.66
C ILE A 44 8.55 -18.90 38.64
N GLU A 45 8.21 -20.18 38.81
CA GLU A 45 7.34 -20.93 37.88
C GLU A 45 5.89 -21.06 38.38
N THR A 46 5.43 -20.19 39.29
CA THR A 46 4.09 -20.34 39.89
C THR A 46 3.43 -18.99 40.14
N ARG A 47 2.73 -18.42 39.12
CA ARG A 47 1.44 -17.69 39.30
C ARG A 47 0.72 -17.15 38.06
N ALA A 48 1.04 -17.59 36.85
CA ALA A 48 0.14 -17.44 35.69
C ALA A 48 0.18 -18.69 34.79
N SER A 49 0.08 -19.89 35.36
CA SER A 49 -0.18 -21.08 34.54
C SER A 49 -1.66 -21.05 34.18
N SER A 50 -1.96 -20.76 32.93
CA SER A 50 -3.30 -20.99 32.39
C SER A 50 -3.65 -22.47 32.53
N VAL A 51 -4.92 -22.74 32.82
CA VAL A 51 -5.47 -24.09 32.97
C VAL A 51 -6.57 -24.26 31.93
N THR A 52 -6.56 -25.38 31.22
CA THR A 52 -7.59 -25.73 30.23
C THR A 52 -8.42 -26.91 30.72
N ALA A 53 -9.74 -26.72 30.75
CA ALA A 53 -10.72 -27.74 31.09
C ALA A 53 -11.56 -28.11 29.87
N GLU A 54 -11.68 -29.41 29.58
CA GLU A 54 -12.37 -29.90 28.39
C GLU A 54 -13.51 -30.88 28.71
N GLN A 55 -14.58 -30.83 27.93
CA GLN A 55 -15.69 -31.78 28.05
C GLN A 55 -16.33 -32.06 26.69
N SER A 56 -16.45 -33.35 26.35
CA SER A 56 -17.08 -33.83 25.11
C SER A 56 -18.28 -34.76 25.35
N ILE A 57 -18.58 -35.06 26.61
CA ILE A 57 -19.72 -35.90 27.02
C ILE A 57 -20.53 -35.10 28.03
N PHE A 58 -21.78 -34.82 27.70
CA PHE A 58 -22.69 -34.07 28.55
C PHE A 58 -23.79 -34.98 29.11
N THR A 59 -23.97 -34.97 30.42
CA THR A 59 -25.00 -35.75 31.12
C THR A 59 -26.07 -34.87 31.78
N ALA A 60 -25.85 -33.56 31.83
CA ALA A 60 -26.76 -32.58 32.39
C ALA A 60 -26.70 -31.24 31.63
N ILE A 61 -27.78 -30.46 31.69
CA ILE A 61 -27.86 -29.11 31.12
C ILE A 61 -27.27 -28.01 32.04
N ARG A 62 -26.70 -28.42 33.18
CA ARG A 62 -25.94 -27.56 34.10
C ARG A 62 -24.93 -28.40 34.85
N SER A 63 -23.75 -27.86 35.11
CA SER A 63 -22.69 -28.50 35.90
C SER A 63 -21.86 -27.44 36.61
N ASN A 64 -21.40 -27.74 37.82
CA ASN A 64 -20.45 -26.92 38.58
C ASN A 64 -18.99 -27.25 38.25
N ASN A 65 -18.75 -28.06 37.22
CA ASN A 65 -17.44 -28.40 36.71
C ASN A 65 -17.51 -28.61 35.19
N ILE A 66 -16.40 -28.40 34.49
CA ILE A 66 -16.20 -28.83 33.09
C ILE A 66 -15.04 -29.82 33.10
N GLY A 67 -15.25 -31.04 32.60
CA GLY A 67 -14.19 -32.06 32.57
C GLY A 67 -13.68 -32.49 33.95
N GLY A 68 -14.42 -32.22 35.03
CA GLY A 68 -13.99 -32.43 36.41
C GLY A 68 -13.29 -31.24 37.07
N ASP A 69 -12.99 -30.17 36.33
CA ASP A 69 -12.43 -28.94 36.87
C ASP A 69 -13.52 -28.07 37.51
N THR A 70 -13.40 -27.80 38.81
CA THR A 70 -14.39 -27.05 39.61
C THR A 70 -14.27 -25.54 39.51
N ASN A 71 -13.23 -25.00 38.88
CA ASN A 71 -13.06 -23.56 38.68
C ASN A 71 -13.87 -23.05 37.49
N VAL A 72 -14.40 -23.94 36.66
CA VAL A 72 -15.24 -23.58 35.52
C VAL A 72 -16.57 -24.34 35.58
N SER A 73 -17.64 -23.70 35.15
CA SER A 73 -18.99 -24.25 35.21
C SER A 73 -19.80 -23.86 33.99
N TYR A 74 -20.91 -24.56 33.75
CA TYR A 74 -21.86 -24.16 32.71
C TYR A 74 -23.31 -24.32 33.17
N GLU A 75 -24.18 -23.48 32.63
CA GLU A 75 -25.62 -23.56 32.81
C GLU A 75 -26.34 -23.21 31.52
N CYS A 76 -27.33 -24.02 31.13
CA CYS A 76 -28.15 -23.77 29.95
C CYS A 76 -29.52 -23.20 30.33
N ALA A 77 -30.01 -22.27 29.52
CA ALA A 77 -31.34 -21.70 29.65
C ALA A 77 -32.11 -21.74 28.33
N LYS A 78 -33.44 -21.73 28.44
CA LYS A 78 -34.33 -21.71 27.27
C LYS A 78 -34.12 -20.47 26.39
N GLY A 79 -33.86 -19.32 27.00
CA GLY A 79 -33.93 -18.04 26.28
C GLY A 79 -35.28 -17.89 25.56
N GLY A 80 -35.25 -17.40 24.32
CA GLY A 80 -36.38 -17.42 23.38
C GLY A 80 -36.39 -18.66 22.47
N GLY A 81 -35.63 -19.71 22.81
CA GLY A 81 -35.62 -20.96 22.07
C GLY A 81 -36.98 -21.66 22.05
N THR A 82 -37.25 -22.38 20.95
CA THR A 82 -38.53 -23.08 20.74
C THR A 82 -38.86 -24.16 21.78
N SER A 83 -37.88 -24.62 22.57
CA SER A 83 -38.06 -25.59 23.67
C SER A 83 -36.95 -25.44 24.72
N ASN A 84 -37.15 -26.02 25.91
CA ASN A 84 -36.11 -26.07 26.94
C ASN A 84 -34.90 -26.88 26.47
N PRO A 85 -33.66 -26.50 26.87
CA PRO A 85 -32.47 -27.30 26.60
C PRO A 85 -32.61 -28.74 27.09
N GLY A 86 -31.98 -29.68 26.40
CA GLY A 86 -31.98 -31.09 26.79
C GLY A 86 -30.72 -31.80 26.35
N VAL A 87 -30.37 -32.88 27.05
CA VAL A 87 -29.24 -33.74 26.71
C VAL A 87 -29.71 -34.89 25.82
N TYR A 88 -29.06 -35.08 24.68
CA TYR A 88 -29.37 -36.14 23.71
C TYR A 88 -28.08 -36.72 23.15
N SER A 89 -27.87 -38.03 23.31
CA SER A 89 -26.66 -38.73 22.81
C SER A 89 -25.37 -38.01 23.20
N ASP A 90 -25.23 -37.74 24.51
CA ASP A 90 -24.08 -37.07 25.12
C ASP A 90 -23.85 -35.61 24.68
N GLN A 91 -24.81 -34.98 24.01
CA GLN A 91 -24.76 -33.57 23.57
C GLN A 91 -25.86 -32.73 24.20
N ILE A 92 -25.61 -31.45 24.45
CA ILE A 92 -26.65 -30.50 24.88
C ILE A 92 -27.28 -29.86 23.64
N ARG A 93 -28.58 -30.05 23.44
CA ARG A 93 -29.34 -29.35 22.41
C ARG A 93 -29.89 -28.03 22.93
N LEU A 94 -29.47 -26.94 22.32
CA LEU A 94 -30.02 -25.60 22.47
C LEU A 94 -30.91 -25.29 21.25
N TYR A 95 -32.16 -24.96 21.53
CA TYR A 95 -33.17 -24.82 20.48
C TYR A 95 -33.02 -23.50 19.73
N GLN A 96 -33.25 -23.54 18.43
CA GLN A 96 -33.27 -22.38 17.56
C GLN A 96 -34.31 -21.34 18.03
N ASN A 97 -34.12 -20.09 17.64
CA ASN A 97 -35.10 -19.04 17.93
C ASN A 97 -36.38 -19.24 17.09
N ASN A 98 -37.47 -18.60 17.50
CA ASN A 98 -38.71 -18.59 16.70
C ASN A 98 -38.82 -17.26 15.94
N GLU A 99 -38.83 -17.31 14.61
CA GLU A 99 -38.95 -16.12 13.75
C GLU A 99 -40.21 -15.30 14.05
N ASP A 100 -41.31 -15.95 14.48
CA ASP A 100 -42.60 -15.30 14.73
C ASP A 100 -42.68 -14.49 16.04
N ILE A 101 -41.75 -14.72 16.99
CA ILE A 101 -41.84 -14.17 18.35
C ILE A 101 -40.71 -13.16 18.60
N GLY A 102 -39.66 -13.17 17.77
CA GLY A 102 -38.43 -12.41 18.02
C GLY A 102 -37.67 -12.93 19.24
N GLY A 103 -36.38 -12.62 19.30
CA GLY A 103 -35.51 -12.96 20.43
C GLY A 103 -34.49 -14.06 20.15
N ASP A 104 -33.73 -14.35 21.19
CA ASP A 104 -32.59 -15.27 21.21
C ASP A 104 -33.00 -16.73 21.27
N GLY A 105 -32.23 -17.65 20.69
CA GLY A 105 -32.48 -19.07 20.90
C GLY A 105 -32.10 -19.55 22.30
N GLY A 106 -32.01 -20.87 22.46
CA GLY A 106 -31.45 -21.50 23.66
C GLY A 106 -30.00 -21.09 23.86
N GLN A 107 -29.60 -20.98 25.12
CA GLN A 107 -28.30 -20.43 25.49
C GLN A 107 -27.56 -21.33 26.50
N ILE A 108 -26.23 -21.25 26.49
CA ILE A 108 -25.33 -21.85 27.47
C ILE A 108 -24.39 -20.75 27.99
N THR A 109 -24.35 -20.59 29.30
CA THR A 109 -23.45 -19.65 29.98
C THR A 109 -22.34 -20.44 30.66
N ILE A 110 -21.09 -20.13 30.30
CA ILE A 110 -19.87 -20.64 30.89
C ILE A 110 -19.39 -19.59 31.90
N LYS A 111 -19.02 -20.02 33.10
CA LYS A 111 -18.51 -19.15 34.16
C LYS A 111 -17.23 -19.71 34.74
N VAL A 112 -16.34 -18.82 35.17
CA VAL A 112 -15.20 -19.17 36.00
C VAL A 112 -15.48 -18.78 37.47
N ALA A 113 -14.82 -19.43 38.42
CA ALA A 113 -14.90 -19.14 39.85
C ALA A 113 -14.31 -17.75 40.18
N ASP A 114 -14.73 -17.18 41.30
CA ASP A 114 -14.18 -15.91 41.80
C ASP A 114 -12.65 -16.00 41.93
N GLY A 115 -11.94 -14.92 41.54
CA GLY A 115 -10.48 -14.90 41.53
C GLY A 115 -9.85 -15.53 40.28
N TYR A 116 -10.63 -15.75 39.21
CA TYR A 116 -10.13 -16.22 37.91
C TYR A 116 -10.78 -15.45 36.75
N LYS A 117 -10.16 -15.50 35.58
CA LYS A 117 -10.70 -14.99 34.30
C LYS A 117 -10.53 -16.01 33.18
N ILE A 118 -11.50 -16.04 32.26
CA ILE A 118 -11.47 -16.84 31.04
C ILE A 118 -10.54 -16.15 30.04
N THR A 119 -9.56 -16.89 29.51
CA THR A 119 -8.66 -16.41 28.45
C THR A 119 -9.03 -16.97 27.08
N SER A 120 -9.70 -18.13 27.03
CA SER A 120 -10.22 -18.71 25.79
C SER A 120 -11.41 -19.62 26.05
N LEU A 121 -12.39 -19.62 25.14
CA LEU A 121 -13.51 -20.56 25.12
C LEU A 121 -13.70 -21.13 23.73
N THR A 122 -13.61 -22.46 23.58
CA THR A 122 -14.01 -23.18 22.37
C THR A 122 -15.31 -23.94 22.61
N ILE A 123 -16.26 -23.78 21.69
CA ILE A 123 -17.51 -24.53 21.66
C ILE A 123 -17.62 -25.33 20.36
N GLY A 124 -18.01 -26.60 20.46
CA GLY A 124 -18.31 -27.46 19.31
C GLY A 124 -19.80 -27.71 19.14
N SER A 125 -20.23 -27.95 17.90
CA SER A 125 -21.60 -28.35 17.59
C SER A 125 -21.66 -29.63 16.77
N GLY A 126 -22.49 -30.59 17.19
CA GLY A 126 -22.81 -31.82 16.45
C GLY A 126 -23.83 -31.61 15.32
N GLN A 127 -24.13 -30.36 14.95
CA GLN A 127 -25.01 -29.99 13.85
C GLN A 127 -24.60 -28.62 13.32
N SER A 128 -24.73 -28.40 12.01
CA SER A 128 -24.49 -27.07 11.43
C SER A 128 -25.44 -26.05 12.06
N THR A 129 -24.91 -24.91 12.49
CA THR A 129 -25.68 -23.88 13.20
C THR A 129 -25.04 -22.51 13.03
N THR A 130 -25.77 -21.48 13.43
CA THR A 130 -25.24 -20.14 13.65
C THR A 130 -25.36 -19.78 15.12
N ILE A 131 -24.37 -19.09 15.66
CA ILE A 131 -24.36 -18.64 17.05
C ILE A 131 -24.12 -17.14 17.14
N ARG A 132 -24.43 -16.59 18.31
CA ARG A 132 -23.90 -15.31 18.80
C ARG A 132 -23.43 -15.52 20.23
N TYR A 133 -22.59 -14.63 20.76
CA TYR A 133 -22.18 -14.73 22.15
C TYR A 133 -22.21 -13.39 22.88
N LEU A 134 -22.19 -13.45 24.21
CA LEU A 134 -22.03 -12.33 25.11
C LEU A 134 -20.86 -12.58 26.04
N VAL A 135 -20.09 -11.54 26.32
CA VAL A 135 -18.97 -11.55 27.28
C VAL A 135 -19.37 -10.69 28.46
N ASN A 136 -19.38 -11.27 29.67
CA ASN A 136 -19.88 -10.61 30.89
C ASN A 136 -21.29 -9.98 30.72
N GLY A 137 -22.13 -10.59 29.88
CA GLY A 137 -23.48 -10.08 29.57
C GLY A 137 -23.54 -8.95 28.55
N VAL A 138 -22.41 -8.47 28.04
CA VAL A 138 -22.31 -7.49 26.95
C VAL A 138 -22.28 -8.22 25.60
N ASN A 139 -22.96 -7.68 24.59
CA ASN A 139 -23.00 -8.30 23.26
C ASN A 139 -21.58 -8.41 22.66
N GLY A 140 -21.20 -9.63 22.26
CA GLY A 140 -20.02 -9.89 21.42
C GLY A 140 -20.42 -10.02 19.95
N GLN A 141 -19.75 -10.89 19.21
CA GLN A 141 -20.06 -11.14 17.79
C GLN A 141 -21.36 -11.94 17.59
N SER A 142 -21.93 -11.81 16.39
CA SER A 142 -23.19 -12.46 15.99
C SER A 142 -23.09 -13.15 14.62
N ASN A 143 -24.03 -14.05 14.32
CA ASN A 143 -24.12 -14.78 13.04
C ASN A 143 -22.89 -15.65 12.69
N ILE A 144 -22.17 -16.16 13.71
CA ILE A 144 -21.01 -17.02 13.53
C ILE A 144 -21.47 -18.42 13.10
N SER A 145 -20.97 -18.92 11.98
CA SER A 145 -21.32 -20.26 11.48
C SER A 145 -20.42 -21.33 12.08
N ILE A 146 -21.02 -22.41 12.59
CA ILE A 146 -20.31 -23.64 12.98
C ILE A 146 -20.83 -24.76 12.09
N SER A 147 -19.93 -25.42 11.36
CA SER A 147 -20.27 -26.59 10.54
C SER A 147 -20.63 -27.80 11.43
N ASN A 148 -21.32 -28.79 10.86
CA ASN A 148 -21.60 -30.05 11.56
C ASN A 148 -20.30 -30.74 12.02
N GLY A 149 -20.16 -30.94 13.33
CA GLY A 149 -18.95 -31.47 13.96
C GLY A 149 -17.83 -30.43 14.14
N GLY A 150 -18.05 -29.20 13.67
CA GLY A 150 -17.11 -28.09 13.77
C GLY A 150 -17.01 -27.52 15.19
N LYS A 151 -15.98 -26.69 15.38
CA LYS A 151 -15.71 -25.94 16.61
C LYS A 151 -15.51 -24.46 16.27
N TYR A 152 -15.83 -23.60 17.23
CA TYR A 152 -15.53 -22.18 17.18
C TYR A 152 -14.91 -21.75 18.49
N THR A 153 -13.82 -21.00 18.41
CA THR A 153 -13.18 -20.36 19.56
C THR A 153 -13.65 -18.91 19.61
N VAL A 154 -14.24 -18.54 20.74
CA VAL A 154 -14.61 -17.16 21.04
C VAL A 154 -13.36 -16.30 21.02
N ASP A 155 -13.38 -15.27 20.18
CA ASP A 155 -12.28 -14.34 20.03
C ASP A 155 -12.17 -13.42 21.24
N SER A 156 -11.15 -13.64 22.06
CA SER A 156 -10.83 -12.80 23.22
C SER A 156 -10.15 -11.48 22.84
N ALA A 157 -9.57 -11.36 21.63
CA ALA A 157 -8.85 -10.17 21.18
C ALA A 157 -9.78 -8.98 20.90
N ASN A 158 -11.08 -9.20 20.72
CA ASN A 158 -12.08 -8.13 20.60
C ASN A 158 -12.59 -7.62 21.96
N HIS A 159 -12.09 -8.16 23.07
CA HIS A 159 -12.50 -7.81 24.44
C HIS A 159 -11.29 -7.41 25.31
N LEU A 160 -10.26 -6.82 24.69
CA LEU A 160 -9.06 -6.33 25.36
C LEU A 160 -9.41 -5.44 26.56
N GLY A 161 -8.80 -5.73 27.72
CA GLY A 161 -8.97 -4.97 28.95
C GLY A 161 -10.14 -5.39 29.86
N VAL A 162 -10.89 -6.45 29.54
CA VAL A 162 -11.99 -6.93 30.39
C VAL A 162 -11.65 -8.29 31.03
N ASP A 163 -11.71 -8.36 32.36
CA ASP A 163 -11.64 -9.64 33.07
C ASP A 163 -12.91 -10.48 32.78
N ILE A 164 -12.76 -11.49 31.93
CA ILE A 164 -13.89 -12.30 31.46
C ILE A 164 -14.28 -13.31 32.55
N SER A 165 -15.30 -12.99 33.35
CA SER A 165 -15.87 -13.89 34.35
C SER A 165 -16.87 -14.89 33.76
N SER A 166 -17.49 -14.54 32.62
CA SER A 166 -18.49 -15.38 31.97
C SER A 166 -18.62 -15.13 30.47
N VAL A 167 -18.96 -16.18 29.74
CA VAL A 167 -19.32 -16.13 28.31
C VAL A 167 -20.64 -16.87 28.11
N THR A 168 -21.62 -16.21 27.47
CA THR A 168 -22.89 -16.82 27.10
C THR A 168 -22.96 -17.03 25.61
N VAL A 169 -23.05 -18.28 25.16
CA VAL A 169 -23.26 -18.64 23.75
C VAL A 169 -24.74 -18.90 23.51
N ILE A 170 -25.29 -18.30 22.46
CA ILE A 170 -26.69 -18.33 22.11
C ILE A 170 -26.85 -18.96 20.73
N CYS A 171 -27.78 -19.92 20.63
CA CYS A 171 -28.22 -20.49 19.37
C CYS A 171 -28.95 -19.42 18.54
N ASN A 172 -28.42 -19.10 17.36
CA ASN A 172 -28.98 -18.10 16.44
C ASN A 172 -29.51 -18.73 15.13
N GLY A 173 -29.55 -20.07 15.08
CA GLY A 173 -30.26 -20.78 14.02
C GLY A 173 -31.74 -20.44 13.99
N LYS A 174 -32.38 -20.69 12.84
CA LYS A 174 -33.78 -20.32 12.54
C LYS A 174 -34.72 -21.51 12.45
N ASP A 175 -34.19 -22.72 12.31
CA ASP A 175 -34.99 -23.93 12.13
C ASP A 175 -34.45 -25.12 12.94
N LYS A 176 -35.17 -26.24 12.86
CA LYS A 176 -34.77 -27.48 13.57
C LYS A 176 -33.44 -28.06 13.09
N ASN A 177 -33.00 -27.70 11.88
CA ASN A 177 -31.78 -28.18 11.24
C ASN A 177 -30.58 -27.25 11.52
N SER A 178 -30.80 -26.14 12.22
CA SER A 178 -29.79 -25.16 12.61
C SER A 178 -29.66 -24.97 14.13
N ARG A 179 -30.07 -25.97 14.92
CA ARG A 179 -29.89 -26.00 16.38
C ARG A 179 -28.42 -26.15 16.76
N LEU A 180 -28.04 -25.53 17.87
CA LEU A 180 -26.74 -25.74 18.49
C LEU A 180 -26.80 -27.01 19.35
N ASN A 181 -26.19 -28.09 18.86
CA ASN A 181 -26.02 -29.35 19.60
C ASN A 181 -24.62 -29.37 20.21
N VAL A 182 -24.42 -28.76 21.37
CA VAL A 182 -23.11 -28.66 22.03
C VAL A 182 -22.54 -30.05 22.28
N ASN A 183 -21.45 -30.36 21.59
CA ASN A 183 -20.75 -31.65 21.67
C ASN A 183 -19.32 -31.53 22.19
N TYR A 184 -18.87 -30.30 22.46
CA TYR A 184 -17.55 -30.01 22.99
C TYR A 184 -17.53 -28.64 23.67
N LEU A 185 -16.85 -28.56 24.81
CA LEU A 185 -16.42 -27.32 25.45
C LEU A 185 -14.93 -27.46 25.78
N SER A 186 -14.17 -26.39 25.57
CA SER A 186 -12.81 -26.22 26.10
C SER A 186 -12.69 -24.80 26.64
N VAL A 187 -12.36 -24.67 27.92
CA VAL A 187 -12.24 -23.38 28.61
C VAL A 187 -10.84 -23.24 29.14
N THR A 188 -10.12 -22.23 28.68
CA THR A 188 -8.83 -21.83 29.25
C THR A 188 -9.05 -20.63 30.14
N TYR A 189 -8.50 -20.69 31.35
CA TYR A 189 -8.64 -19.65 32.36
C TYR A 189 -7.35 -19.49 33.17
N GLU A 190 -7.22 -18.37 33.88
CA GLU A 190 -6.08 -18.08 34.75
C GLU A 190 -6.53 -17.31 36.00
N PRO A 191 -5.76 -17.34 37.10
CA PRO A 191 -6.07 -16.54 38.29
C PRO A 191 -6.14 -15.04 37.97
N LEU A 192 -7.08 -14.34 38.58
CA LEU A 192 -7.03 -12.88 38.71
C LEU A 192 -5.86 -12.57 39.64
N VAL A 193 -4.85 -11.90 39.08
CA VAL A 193 -3.80 -11.30 39.90
C VAL A 193 -4.35 -9.95 40.30
N ASP A 194 -4.70 -9.75 41.58
CA ASP A 194 -5.05 -8.42 42.07
C ASP A 194 -3.86 -7.49 41.79
N THR A 195 -4.04 -6.54 40.89
CA THR A 195 -3.03 -5.52 40.60
C THR A 195 -2.74 -4.76 41.90
N PRO A 196 -1.52 -4.83 42.45
CA PRO A 196 -1.17 -4.06 43.62
C PRO A 196 -1.48 -2.57 43.39
N SER A 197 -1.99 -1.88 44.41
CA SER A 197 -2.35 -0.46 44.27
C SER A 197 -1.16 0.46 43.99
N ASP A 198 0.06 -0.05 44.17
CA ASP A 198 1.33 0.61 43.86
C ASP A 198 2.00 0.05 42.60
N ALA A 199 1.28 -0.74 41.79
CA ALA A 199 1.78 -1.17 40.49
C ALA A 199 1.99 0.06 39.59
N VAL A 200 3.18 0.16 39.02
CA VAL A 200 3.58 1.23 38.11
C VAL A 200 4.03 0.64 36.79
N LEU A 201 3.78 1.36 35.70
CA LEU A 201 4.33 1.01 34.40
C LEU A 201 5.87 1.07 34.49
N SER A 202 6.54 0.05 33.97
CA SER A 202 8.00 -0.11 34.07
C SER A 202 8.69 -0.22 32.72
N SER A 203 7.99 -0.73 31.71
CA SER A 203 8.44 -0.73 30.32
C SER A 203 7.25 -0.66 29.38
N LEU A 204 7.52 -0.14 28.18
CA LEU A 204 6.58 -0.05 27.08
C LEU A 204 7.19 -0.76 25.86
N THR A 205 6.40 -1.58 25.17
CA THR A 205 6.81 -2.28 23.96
C THR A 205 5.84 -1.95 22.84
N LEU A 206 6.41 -1.61 21.67
CA LEU A 206 5.70 -1.26 20.45
C LEU A 206 5.94 -2.35 19.40
N GLU A 207 4.85 -2.85 18.82
CA GLU A 207 4.85 -3.83 17.73
C GLU A 207 3.97 -3.34 16.58
N GLN A 208 4.28 -3.78 15.35
CA GLN A 208 3.64 -3.27 14.14
C GLN A 208 2.15 -3.64 14.03
N GLY A 209 1.72 -4.77 14.59
CA GLY A 209 0.32 -5.21 14.50
C GLY A 209 -0.17 -5.32 13.05
N THR A 210 -1.20 -4.54 12.70
CA THR A 210 -1.74 -4.40 11.34
C THR A 210 -1.37 -3.06 10.68
N ALA A 211 -0.50 -2.27 11.30
CA ALA A 211 -0.06 -1.01 10.73
C ALA A 211 0.76 -1.25 9.44
N PRO A 212 0.66 -0.35 8.45
CA PRO A 212 1.42 -0.46 7.22
C PRO A 212 2.93 -0.33 7.48
N THR A 213 3.77 -0.97 6.64
CA THR A 213 5.23 -0.76 6.64
C THR A 213 5.63 0.52 5.91
N GLU A 214 4.74 1.07 5.10
CA GLU A 214 4.98 2.25 4.27
C GLU A 214 4.03 3.38 4.66
N VAL A 215 4.57 4.59 4.72
CA VAL A 215 3.82 5.82 5.00
C VAL A 215 4.20 6.90 4.00
N TYR A 216 3.27 7.79 3.67
CA TYR A 216 3.56 8.85 2.71
C TYR A 216 4.32 10.01 3.36
N GLN A 217 5.18 10.65 2.58
CA GLN A 217 5.92 11.83 3.01
C GLN A 217 4.98 12.94 3.50
N ASN A 218 5.31 13.54 4.64
CA ASN A 218 4.53 14.57 5.32
C ASN A 218 3.09 14.15 5.72
N ALA A 219 2.74 12.88 5.61
CA ALA A 219 1.45 12.39 6.10
C ALA A 219 1.51 12.11 7.61
N ASP A 220 0.37 12.33 8.27
CA ASP A 220 0.15 11.83 9.62
C ASP A 220 0.08 10.30 9.57
N VAL A 221 0.83 9.63 10.46
CA VAL A 221 0.83 8.17 10.53
C VAL A 221 -0.44 7.69 11.25
N ASP A 222 -1.20 6.80 10.62
CA ASP A 222 -2.31 6.11 11.31
C ASP A 222 -1.75 5.10 12.32
N VAL A 223 -1.85 5.47 13.59
CA VAL A 223 -1.32 4.69 14.71
C VAL A 223 -2.25 3.54 15.14
N SER A 224 -3.46 3.46 14.60
CA SER A 224 -4.47 2.50 15.06
C SER A 224 -4.12 1.02 14.80
N GLY A 225 -3.22 0.78 13.84
CA GLY A 225 -2.74 -0.56 13.51
C GLY A 225 -1.63 -1.09 14.42
N TYR A 226 -0.98 -0.23 15.22
CA TYR A 226 0.12 -0.64 16.09
C TYR A 226 -0.39 -1.27 17.40
N LEU A 227 0.41 -2.15 17.99
CA LEU A 227 0.14 -2.77 19.28
C LEU A 227 1.12 -2.25 20.33
N LEU A 228 0.59 -1.67 21.42
CA LEU A 228 1.39 -1.32 22.59
C LEU A 228 1.12 -2.27 23.75
N THR A 229 2.18 -2.77 24.36
CA THR A 229 2.14 -3.58 25.57
C THR A 229 2.93 -2.89 26.68
N GLY A 230 2.27 -2.59 27.79
CA GLY A 230 2.89 -2.05 28.99
C GLY A 230 3.15 -3.13 30.03
N THR A 231 4.36 -3.19 30.57
CA THR A 231 4.70 -4.08 31.69
C THR A 231 4.64 -3.33 33.00
N TYR A 232 3.81 -3.79 33.94
CA TYR A 232 3.62 -3.17 35.25
C TYR A 232 4.30 -4.00 36.33
N THR A 233 5.01 -3.32 37.24
CA THR A 233 5.66 -3.94 38.40
C THR A 233 5.25 -3.22 39.68
N SER A 234 5.35 -3.90 40.83
CA SER A 234 4.99 -3.33 42.13
C SER A 234 6.19 -3.29 43.07
N PRO A 235 6.56 -2.13 43.64
CA PRO A 235 7.59 -2.05 44.67
C PRO A 235 7.25 -2.85 45.93
N SER A 236 5.97 -2.87 46.36
CA SER A 236 5.52 -3.61 47.53
C SER A 236 5.42 -5.12 47.30
N THR A 237 5.28 -5.53 46.04
CA THR A 237 5.19 -6.93 45.63
C THR A 237 6.18 -7.19 44.48
N PRO A 238 7.49 -7.37 44.76
CA PRO A 238 8.54 -7.42 43.72
C PRO A 238 8.39 -8.56 42.69
N GLU A 239 7.62 -9.59 43.03
CA GLU A 239 7.32 -10.73 42.15
C GLU A 239 6.10 -10.47 41.23
N PHE A 240 5.39 -9.34 41.41
CA PHE A 240 4.29 -8.95 40.55
C PHE A 240 4.84 -8.38 39.24
N SER A 241 4.44 -9.00 38.14
CA SER A 241 4.62 -8.49 36.78
C SER A 241 3.36 -8.80 35.99
N SER A 242 2.78 -7.79 35.35
CA SER A 242 1.63 -7.97 34.45
C SER A 242 1.84 -7.20 33.16
N GLU A 243 1.44 -7.80 32.05
CA GLU A 243 1.41 -7.14 30.75
C GLU A 243 -0.03 -6.73 30.43
N LEU A 244 -0.22 -5.47 30.04
CA LEU A 244 -1.50 -4.93 29.65
C LEU A 244 -1.36 -4.23 28.30
N ALA A 245 -2.30 -4.50 27.40
CA ALA A 245 -2.41 -3.75 26.15
C ALA A 245 -2.80 -2.30 26.46
N ILE A 246 -2.11 -1.35 25.83
CA ILE A 246 -2.44 0.07 25.88
C ILE A 246 -3.04 0.44 24.52
N LEU A 247 -4.18 1.13 24.52
CA LEU A 247 -4.82 1.55 23.28
C LEU A 247 -3.96 2.61 22.59
N PRO A 248 -3.71 2.52 21.27
CA PRO A 248 -2.88 3.50 20.54
C PRO A 248 -3.36 4.96 20.63
N ASN A 249 -4.62 5.18 20.99
CA ASN A 249 -5.26 6.49 21.15
C ASN A 249 -5.46 6.90 22.62
N ASP A 250 -4.75 6.26 23.56
CA ASP A 250 -4.74 6.68 24.98
C ASP A 250 -4.27 8.14 25.08
N GLU A 251 -4.96 8.95 25.89
CA GLU A 251 -4.66 10.38 26.05
C GLU A 251 -3.28 10.65 26.67
N ASN A 252 -2.70 9.64 27.32
CA ASN A 252 -1.38 9.68 27.94
C ASN A 252 -0.26 9.27 26.97
N LEU A 253 -0.59 8.87 25.73
CA LEU A 253 0.39 8.53 24.71
C LEU A 253 0.73 9.75 23.85
N THR A 254 2.02 9.90 23.58
CA THR A 254 2.55 10.78 22.53
C THR A 254 3.33 9.93 21.54
N TRP A 255 2.99 10.06 20.26
CA TRP A 255 3.69 9.37 19.17
C TRP A 255 4.79 10.26 18.61
N ASN A 256 5.96 9.65 18.37
CA ASN A 256 7.11 10.32 17.81
C ASN A 256 7.50 9.63 16.50
N TYR A 257 7.41 10.38 15.39
CA TYR A 257 7.82 9.97 14.06
C TYR A 257 8.18 11.21 13.23
N ASP A 258 8.99 11.03 12.20
CA ASP A 258 9.31 12.07 11.21
C ASP A 258 9.13 11.49 9.81
N THR A 259 8.12 11.97 9.08
CA THR A 259 7.83 11.57 7.71
C THR A 259 8.24 12.64 6.70
N SER A 260 9.06 13.62 7.09
CA SER A 260 9.44 14.73 6.20
C SER A 260 10.48 14.34 5.15
N GLU A 261 11.26 13.28 5.38
CA GLU A 261 12.27 12.76 4.45
C GLU A 261 11.87 11.38 3.91
N LEU A 262 12.21 11.10 2.65
CA LEU A 262 11.98 9.80 2.02
C LEU A 262 12.97 8.75 2.55
N GLY A 263 12.54 7.48 2.58
CA GLY A 263 13.33 6.33 3.02
C GLY A 263 12.99 5.87 4.43
N GLU A 264 13.93 5.21 5.11
CA GLU A 264 13.68 4.65 6.44
C GLU A 264 13.51 5.75 7.50
N ALA A 265 12.41 5.69 8.25
CA ALA A 265 12.16 6.51 9.42
C ALA A 265 11.86 5.63 10.64
N GLU A 266 11.99 6.21 11.83
CA GLU A 266 11.63 5.53 13.09
C GLU A 266 10.29 6.05 13.64
N ILE A 267 9.47 5.13 14.11
CA ILE A 267 8.29 5.42 14.90
C ILE A 267 8.44 4.85 16.31
N SER A 268 8.09 5.65 17.31
CA SER A 268 8.06 5.25 18.71
C SER A 268 6.90 5.94 19.44
N ALA A 269 6.63 5.50 20.67
CA ALA A 269 5.62 6.09 21.52
C ALA A 269 6.17 6.34 22.94
N THR A 270 5.72 7.42 23.56
CA THR A 270 6.02 7.77 24.95
C THR A 270 4.72 7.76 25.73
N TYR A 271 4.65 7.00 26.82
CA TYR A 271 3.53 7.01 27.77
C TYR A 271 3.86 7.89 28.98
N ASN A 272 2.95 8.78 29.36
CA ASN A 272 3.12 9.67 30.50
C ASN A 272 1.95 9.55 31.49
N ASP A 273 2.20 8.93 32.64
CA ASP A 273 1.19 8.75 33.71
C ASP A 273 1.04 9.97 34.65
N GLY A 274 1.67 11.10 34.29
CA GLY A 274 1.76 12.32 35.10
C GLY A 274 2.98 12.37 36.03
N ASN A 275 3.68 11.25 36.24
CA ASN A 275 4.88 11.17 37.09
C ASN A 275 6.13 10.77 36.33
N VAL A 276 6.01 9.87 35.35
CA VAL A 276 7.13 9.30 34.61
C VAL A 276 6.78 9.18 33.12
N ASN A 277 7.76 9.52 32.27
CA ASN A 277 7.71 9.21 30.84
C ASN A 277 8.40 7.87 30.59
N ILE A 278 7.71 6.97 29.91
CA ILE A 278 8.24 5.66 29.54
C ILE A 278 8.17 5.54 28.02
N ASP A 279 9.35 5.45 27.41
CA ASP A 279 9.49 5.32 25.97
C ASP A 279 9.41 3.85 25.55
N SER A 280 8.79 3.59 24.40
CA SER A 280 8.81 2.30 23.74
C SER A 280 10.14 2.06 23.03
N ASN A 281 10.34 0.84 22.52
CA ASN A 281 11.26 0.62 21.41
C ASN A 281 10.80 1.41 20.16
N ALA A 282 11.75 1.69 19.27
CA ALA A 282 11.46 2.20 17.94
C ALA A 282 11.17 1.05 16.96
N LEU A 283 10.32 1.31 15.96
CA LEU A 283 10.13 0.48 14.78
C LEU A 283 10.54 1.27 13.54
N THR A 284 11.07 0.57 12.54
CA THR A 284 11.38 1.17 11.24
C THR A 284 10.15 1.14 10.35
N ILE A 285 9.83 2.29 9.76
CA ILE A 285 8.83 2.47 8.70
C ILE A 285 9.54 3.01 7.45
N ASN A 286 8.97 2.80 6.28
CA ASN A 286 9.49 3.33 5.03
C ASN A 286 8.62 4.51 4.56
N VAL A 287 9.21 5.69 4.45
CA VAL A 287 8.56 6.90 3.96
C VAL A 287 8.69 6.96 2.45
N VAL A 288 7.57 6.87 1.76
CA VAL A 288 7.49 6.90 0.31
C VAL A 288 6.93 8.23 -0.17
N GLU A 289 7.24 8.61 -1.40
CA GLU A 289 6.74 9.84 -2.00
C GLU A 289 5.21 9.78 -2.08
N VAL A 290 4.55 10.90 -1.79
CA VAL A 290 3.12 11.03 -2.08
C VAL A 290 2.99 10.90 -3.60
N PRO A 291 2.29 9.88 -4.14
CA PRO A 291 2.12 9.80 -5.58
C PRO A 291 1.40 11.07 -6.04
N ASP A 292 1.96 11.74 -7.06
CA ASP A 292 1.40 12.96 -7.66
C ASP A 292 0.07 12.64 -8.34
N GLY A 293 -0.99 12.50 -7.54
CA GLY A 293 -2.31 12.22 -8.05
C GLY A 293 -2.94 13.48 -8.63
N GLN A 294 -3.56 13.33 -9.80
CA GLN A 294 -4.17 14.45 -10.50
C GLN A 294 -5.70 14.31 -10.50
N TYR A 295 -6.39 15.41 -10.16
CA TYR A 295 -7.83 15.54 -10.33
C TYR A 295 -8.17 15.99 -11.74
N TYR A 296 -9.13 15.31 -12.36
CA TYR A 296 -9.71 15.66 -13.65
C TYR A 296 -11.22 15.86 -13.49
N TYR A 297 -11.65 17.12 -13.49
CA TYR A 297 -13.07 17.47 -13.39
C TYR A 297 -13.75 17.39 -14.76
N PHE A 298 -14.70 16.46 -14.91
CA PHE A 298 -15.36 16.21 -16.20
C PHE A 298 -16.18 17.42 -16.69
N GLY A 299 -16.64 18.25 -15.76
CA GLY A 299 -17.33 19.51 -16.03
C GLY A 299 -16.49 20.57 -16.73
N GLU A 300 -15.19 20.56 -16.49
CA GLU A 300 -14.23 21.52 -17.02
C GLU A 300 -13.64 21.07 -18.36
N HIS A 301 -13.87 19.82 -18.76
CA HIS A 301 -13.36 19.27 -20.00
C HIS A 301 -13.90 20.05 -21.22
N PRO A 302 -13.05 20.45 -22.19
CA PRO A 302 -13.47 21.24 -23.35
C PRO A 302 -14.64 20.64 -24.12
N ASP A 303 -14.67 19.32 -24.28
CA ASP A 303 -15.78 18.65 -24.97
C ASP A 303 -17.10 18.79 -24.24
N PHE A 304 -17.11 18.77 -22.90
CA PHE A 304 -18.34 18.96 -22.13
C PHE A 304 -18.84 20.40 -22.23
N SER A 305 -17.92 21.38 -22.29
CA SER A 305 -18.25 22.79 -22.45
C SER A 305 -18.89 23.08 -23.82
N ASP A 306 -18.53 22.32 -24.85
CA ASP A 306 -19.04 22.47 -26.22
C ASP A 306 -20.46 21.88 -26.39
N SER A 307 -21.46 22.77 -26.48
CA SER A 307 -22.86 22.41 -26.71
C SER A 307 -23.15 21.67 -28.03
N GLN A 308 -22.20 21.64 -28.99
CA GLN A 308 -22.34 20.84 -30.20
C GLN A 308 -21.89 19.39 -30.00
N LYS A 309 -21.04 19.12 -28.99
CA LYS A 309 -20.54 17.78 -28.65
C LYS A 309 -21.31 17.11 -27.52
N TRP A 310 -21.92 17.90 -26.64
CA TRP A 310 -22.73 17.44 -25.52
C TRP A 310 -24.09 18.13 -25.53
N ASP A 311 -25.14 17.35 -25.77
CA ASP A 311 -26.52 17.80 -25.75
C ASP A 311 -27.33 17.12 -24.62
N SER A 312 -28.65 17.34 -24.63
CA SER A 312 -29.57 16.77 -23.64
C SER A 312 -29.93 15.30 -23.91
N GLY A 313 -29.48 14.72 -25.01
CA GLY A 313 -29.67 13.32 -25.38
C GLY A 313 -28.76 12.39 -24.59
N TYR A 314 -29.34 11.30 -24.08
CA TYR A 314 -28.59 10.21 -23.46
C TYR A 314 -28.02 9.30 -24.55
N GLU A 315 -26.72 9.39 -24.78
CA GLU A 315 -25.99 8.60 -25.77
C GLU A 315 -24.59 8.26 -25.26
N ALA A 316 -23.95 7.28 -25.89
CA ALA A 316 -22.57 6.92 -25.55
C ALA A 316 -21.64 8.09 -25.90
N ARG A 317 -20.77 8.49 -24.97
CA ARG A 317 -19.84 9.62 -25.14
C ARG A 317 -18.48 9.26 -24.59
N THR A 318 -17.44 9.70 -25.28
CA THR A 318 -16.05 9.53 -24.85
C THR A 318 -15.40 10.89 -24.65
N MET A 319 -14.67 11.05 -23.55
CA MET A 319 -13.76 12.17 -23.32
C MET A 319 -12.33 11.62 -23.34
N ALA A 320 -11.44 12.28 -24.07
CA ALA A 320 -10.03 11.90 -24.16
C ALA A 320 -9.17 13.01 -23.54
N TYR A 321 -8.29 12.61 -22.62
CA TYR A 321 -7.22 13.41 -22.04
C TYR A 321 -5.92 12.92 -22.67
N PRO A 322 -5.44 13.57 -23.74
CA PRO A 322 -4.31 13.06 -24.53
C PRO A 322 -3.06 12.85 -23.69
N GLY A 323 -2.41 11.68 -23.83
CA GLY A 323 -1.22 11.32 -23.04
C GLY A 323 -1.51 10.79 -21.64
N GLU A 324 -2.78 10.74 -21.23
CA GLU A 324 -3.20 10.39 -19.87
C GLU A 324 -4.20 9.23 -19.88
N PHE A 325 -5.44 9.48 -20.32
CA PHE A 325 -6.49 8.46 -20.37
C PHE A 325 -7.65 8.87 -21.28
N SER A 326 -8.54 7.91 -21.55
CA SER A 326 -9.86 8.18 -22.10
C SER A 326 -10.94 7.56 -21.22
N ILE A 327 -12.09 8.22 -21.11
CA ILE A 327 -13.26 7.70 -20.42
C ILE A 327 -14.44 7.65 -21.37
N THR A 328 -15.09 6.49 -21.43
CA THR A 328 -16.29 6.25 -22.23
C THR A 328 -17.47 6.00 -21.31
N PHE A 329 -18.42 6.92 -21.32
CA PHE A 329 -19.72 6.77 -20.68
C PHE A 329 -20.64 5.99 -21.62
N ALA A 330 -21.20 4.86 -21.16
CA ALA A 330 -22.06 4.03 -21.99
C ALA A 330 -23.38 4.75 -22.37
N SER A 331 -23.91 5.61 -21.47
CA SER A 331 -24.76 6.70 -21.93
C SER A 331 -24.86 7.85 -20.91
N ALA A 332 -24.57 9.06 -21.39
CA ALA A 332 -24.55 10.30 -20.61
C ALA A 332 -25.05 11.49 -21.43
N ASN A 333 -25.54 12.52 -20.72
CA ASN A 333 -25.97 13.77 -21.31
C ASN A 333 -25.45 14.99 -20.53
N LYS A 334 -25.64 16.17 -21.11
CA LYS A 334 -25.52 17.46 -20.42
C LYS A 334 -26.92 17.98 -20.12
N GLN A 335 -27.29 18.02 -18.84
CA GLN A 335 -28.60 18.55 -18.48
C GLN A 335 -28.59 20.09 -18.50
N SER A 336 -29.77 20.67 -18.64
CA SER A 336 -29.96 22.12 -18.74
C SER A 336 -30.58 22.74 -17.48
N GLN A 337 -30.95 21.95 -16.47
CA GLN A 337 -31.78 22.42 -15.35
C GLN A 337 -31.28 22.02 -13.96
N ILE A 338 -30.87 20.76 -13.75
CA ILE A 338 -30.53 20.25 -12.41
C ILE A 338 -29.01 20.18 -12.23
N ILE A 339 -28.31 19.66 -13.24
CA ILE A 339 -26.87 19.42 -13.21
C ILE A 339 -26.29 19.89 -14.54
N THR A 340 -25.74 21.10 -14.55
CA THR A 340 -25.27 21.74 -15.79
C THR A 340 -23.75 21.71 -15.94
N ASP A 341 -23.06 21.34 -14.87
CA ASP A 341 -21.62 21.43 -14.65
C ASP A 341 -20.92 20.08 -14.72
N MET A 342 -21.60 18.98 -15.08
CA MET A 342 -20.96 17.67 -15.27
C MET A 342 -21.79 16.70 -16.11
N PRO A 343 -21.18 15.65 -16.70
CA PRO A 343 -21.88 14.56 -17.34
C PRO A 343 -22.87 13.88 -16.39
N VAL A 344 -24.11 13.67 -16.86
CA VAL A 344 -25.10 12.91 -16.10
C VAL A 344 -25.41 11.63 -16.83
N SER A 345 -25.19 10.50 -16.16
CA SER A 345 -25.57 9.17 -16.66
C SER A 345 -26.90 8.72 -16.07
N LYS A 346 -27.61 7.85 -16.80
CA LYS A 346 -28.78 7.16 -16.28
C LYS A 346 -28.60 5.66 -16.44
N GLY A 347 -28.25 5.00 -15.34
CA GLY A 347 -28.22 3.54 -15.25
C GLY A 347 -27.19 2.80 -16.07
N ASN A 348 -26.13 3.49 -16.47
CA ASN A 348 -25.14 2.99 -17.39
C ASN A 348 -23.76 3.09 -16.77
N GLU A 349 -22.87 2.19 -17.17
CA GLU A 349 -21.47 2.18 -16.75
C GLU A 349 -20.64 3.28 -17.43
N ALA A 350 -19.48 3.58 -16.85
CA ALA A 350 -18.40 4.25 -17.54
C ALA A 350 -17.13 3.40 -17.43
N THR A 351 -16.34 3.39 -18.51
CA THR A 351 -15.04 2.71 -18.55
C THR A 351 -13.96 3.73 -18.85
N LEU A 352 -12.97 3.81 -17.97
CA LEU A 352 -11.74 4.56 -18.15
C LEU A 352 -10.63 3.60 -18.60
N THR A 353 -9.85 4.03 -19.59
CA THR A 353 -8.64 3.35 -20.07
C THR A 353 -7.51 4.36 -20.07
N SER A 354 -6.49 4.10 -19.25
CA SER A 354 -5.31 4.95 -19.17
C SER A 354 -4.21 4.50 -20.14
N GLU A 355 -3.48 5.48 -20.67
CA GLU A 355 -2.28 5.27 -21.46
C GLU A 355 -1.06 4.93 -20.58
N LYS A 356 -1.13 5.27 -19.28
CA LYS A 356 -0.12 4.97 -18.26
C LYS A 356 -0.70 3.97 -17.25
N PRO A 357 0.11 3.08 -16.66
CA PRO A 357 -0.36 2.23 -15.58
C PRO A 357 -0.70 3.07 -14.34
N MET A 358 -1.80 2.76 -13.68
CA MET A 358 -2.34 3.44 -12.50
C MET A 358 -2.06 2.59 -11.25
N SER A 359 -1.79 3.24 -10.12
CA SER A 359 -1.71 2.63 -8.79
C SER A 359 -2.97 2.90 -7.97
N LYS A 360 -3.65 4.02 -8.23
CA LYS A 360 -4.90 4.38 -7.57
C LYS A 360 -5.84 5.11 -8.52
N ILE A 361 -7.12 4.88 -8.30
CA ILE A 361 -8.20 5.61 -8.97
C ILE A 361 -9.34 5.89 -8.00
N GLU A 362 -9.92 7.08 -8.11
CA GLU A 362 -11.14 7.45 -7.40
C GLU A 362 -12.08 8.19 -8.35
N PHE A 363 -13.36 7.79 -8.35
CA PHE A 363 -14.41 8.51 -9.06
C PHE A 363 -15.30 9.25 -8.08
N GLY A 364 -15.43 10.56 -8.28
CA GLY A 364 -16.34 11.41 -7.55
C GLY A 364 -17.69 11.55 -8.23
N PHE A 365 -18.76 11.44 -7.45
CA PHE A 365 -20.14 11.48 -7.93
C PHE A 365 -20.99 12.48 -7.15
N LYS A 366 -22.03 12.97 -7.83
CA LYS A 366 -23.12 13.71 -7.21
C LYS A 366 -24.47 13.10 -7.55
N GLN A 367 -25.35 13.06 -6.56
CA GLN A 367 -26.73 12.61 -6.71
C GLN A 367 -27.69 13.59 -6.01
N TRP A 368 -28.88 13.80 -6.60
CA TRP A 368 -29.86 14.80 -6.15
C TRP A 368 -31.24 14.21 -5.85
N ASN A 369 -31.36 12.89 -5.80
CA ASN A 369 -32.59 12.22 -5.41
C ASN A 369 -32.30 11.16 -4.34
N THR A 370 -33.33 10.82 -3.57
CA THR A 370 -33.21 9.90 -2.43
C THR A 370 -33.23 8.41 -2.80
N ARG A 371 -33.05 8.07 -4.08
CA ARG A 371 -33.06 6.67 -4.50
C ARG A 371 -31.71 6.06 -4.17
N GLU A 372 -31.72 5.05 -3.32
CA GLU A 372 -30.54 4.26 -3.06
C GLU A 372 -29.94 3.72 -4.36
N ASN A 373 -28.64 3.94 -4.53
CA ASN A 373 -27.85 3.45 -5.64
C ASN A 373 -26.46 3.08 -5.14
N THR A 374 -25.83 2.11 -5.78
CA THR A 374 -24.51 1.62 -5.41
C THR A 374 -23.62 1.68 -6.63
N ALA A 375 -22.48 2.36 -6.53
CA ALA A 375 -21.41 2.24 -7.50
C ALA A 375 -20.63 0.96 -7.19
N SER A 376 -20.31 0.18 -8.22
CA SER A 376 -19.31 -0.87 -8.09
C SER A 376 -18.15 -0.58 -9.03
N LEU A 377 -16.93 -0.55 -8.50
CA LEU A 377 -15.69 -0.32 -9.24
C LEU A 377 -15.04 -1.66 -9.60
N TYR A 378 -14.63 -1.82 -10.86
CA TYR A 378 -13.93 -2.98 -11.40
C TYR A 378 -12.65 -2.53 -12.08
N ILE A 379 -11.62 -3.37 -12.04
CA ILE A 379 -10.30 -3.09 -12.61
C ILE A 379 -9.95 -4.19 -13.63
N ASP A 380 -9.31 -3.82 -14.74
CA ASP A 380 -8.75 -4.74 -15.75
C ASP A 380 -9.72 -5.81 -16.28
N GLY A 381 -10.98 -5.40 -16.45
CA GLY A 381 -12.05 -6.27 -16.96
C GLY A 381 -12.50 -7.36 -15.98
N GLY A 382 -12.10 -7.26 -14.70
CA GLY A 382 -12.53 -8.15 -13.64
C GLY A 382 -14.06 -8.23 -13.51
N SER A 383 -14.56 -9.41 -13.14
CA SER A 383 -16.00 -9.64 -12.91
C SER A 383 -16.44 -9.38 -11.47
N THR A 384 -15.49 -9.17 -10.55
CA THR A 384 -15.73 -8.88 -9.14
C THR A 384 -15.36 -7.43 -8.87
N ALA A 385 -16.25 -6.71 -8.21
CA ALA A 385 -15.99 -5.32 -7.84
C ALA A 385 -14.91 -5.26 -6.75
N VAL A 386 -13.92 -4.39 -6.94
CA VAL A 386 -12.84 -4.13 -5.97
C VAL A 386 -13.28 -3.17 -4.86
N ASP A 387 -14.27 -2.32 -5.14
CA ASP A 387 -14.89 -1.43 -4.16
C ASP A 387 -16.38 -1.20 -4.50
N ARG A 388 -17.17 -0.87 -3.48
CA ARG A 388 -18.60 -0.55 -3.58
C ARG A 388 -18.96 0.58 -2.63
N ALA A 389 -19.57 1.63 -3.17
CA ALA A 389 -20.07 2.75 -2.39
C ALA A 389 -21.58 2.93 -2.61
N ALA A 390 -22.35 2.97 -1.51
CA ALA A 390 -23.78 3.25 -1.55
C ALA A 390 -24.06 4.75 -1.36
N PHE A 391 -25.07 5.28 -2.05
CA PHE A 391 -25.41 6.70 -2.05
C PHE A 391 -26.90 6.90 -1.77
N LEU A 392 -27.22 7.77 -0.80
CA LEU A 392 -28.60 8.09 -0.40
C LEU A 392 -28.98 9.55 -0.75
N ASP A 393 -28.05 10.51 -0.66
CA ASP A 393 -28.16 11.90 -1.15
C ASP A 393 -26.78 12.58 -1.01
N GLY A 394 -26.36 13.45 -1.94
CA GLY A 394 -25.12 14.25 -1.83
C GLY A 394 -23.93 13.81 -2.69
N VAL A 395 -22.72 14.24 -2.27
CA VAL A 395 -21.43 13.90 -2.91
C VAL A 395 -20.91 12.61 -2.29
N SER A 396 -20.35 11.73 -3.12
CA SER A 396 -19.67 10.55 -2.64
C SER A 396 -18.71 10.01 -3.70
N SER A 397 -17.85 9.07 -3.33
CA SER A 397 -16.86 8.49 -4.24
C SER A 397 -16.74 6.98 -4.08
N VAL A 398 -16.14 6.35 -5.09
CA VAL A 398 -15.67 4.97 -5.06
C VAL A 398 -14.19 4.98 -5.42
N SER A 399 -13.36 4.26 -4.69
CA SER A 399 -11.91 4.35 -4.83
C SER A 399 -11.24 3.00 -4.74
N TYR A 400 -10.07 2.87 -5.36
CA TYR A 400 -9.26 1.68 -5.26
C TYR A 400 -7.78 2.03 -5.31
N VAL A 401 -7.01 1.43 -4.41
CA VAL A 401 -5.54 1.44 -4.37
C VAL A 401 -5.09 0.00 -4.62
N SER A 402 -4.11 -0.18 -5.50
CA SER A 402 -3.61 -1.49 -5.90
C SER A 402 -2.11 -1.61 -5.65
N ASP A 403 -1.68 -2.74 -5.10
CA ASP A 403 -0.26 -3.12 -5.01
C ASP A 403 0.32 -3.51 -6.39
N SER A 404 -0.53 -3.70 -7.39
CA SER A 404 -0.13 -4.03 -8.77
C SER A 404 -0.72 -3.02 -9.75
N PRO A 405 0.06 -2.50 -10.71
CA PRO A 405 -0.44 -1.50 -11.63
C PRO A 405 -1.56 -2.03 -12.52
N PHE A 406 -2.53 -1.17 -12.85
CA PHE A 406 -3.67 -1.48 -13.71
C PHE A 406 -3.88 -0.40 -14.78
N SER A 407 -4.58 -0.71 -15.87
CA SER A 407 -4.76 0.25 -16.99
C SER A 407 -6.21 0.57 -17.30
N THR A 408 -7.15 -0.20 -16.76
CA THR A 408 -8.57 0.06 -16.99
C THR A 408 -9.37 0.02 -15.70
N ALA A 409 -10.33 0.93 -15.60
CA ALA A 409 -11.26 0.99 -14.50
C ALA A 409 -12.68 1.16 -15.04
N LYS A 410 -13.63 0.44 -14.47
CA LYS A 410 -15.04 0.49 -14.86
C LYS A 410 -15.90 0.70 -13.63
N VAL A 411 -16.86 1.61 -13.70
CA VAL A 411 -17.87 1.79 -12.66
C VAL A 411 -19.24 1.44 -13.22
N ASP A 412 -19.98 0.57 -12.53
CA ASP A 412 -21.38 0.26 -12.80
C ASP A 412 -22.32 0.72 -11.68
N TRP A 413 -23.62 0.71 -11.95
CA TRP A 413 -24.66 1.12 -10.99
C TRP A 413 -25.64 0.00 -10.71
N SER A 414 -26.05 -0.14 -9.44
CA SER A 414 -27.07 -1.10 -9.04
C SER A 414 -28.48 -0.74 -9.54
N ASN A 415 -28.78 0.55 -9.76
CA ASN A 415 -30.09 1.02 -10.20
C ASN A 415 -30.04 1.74 -11.55
N SER A 416 -30.53 1.08 -12.60
CA SER A 416 -30.48 1.61 -13.96
C SER A 416 -31.43 2.80 -14.23
N SER A 417 -32.32 3.12 -13.29
CA SER A 417 -33.26 4.23 -13.45
C SER A 417 -32.79 5.52 -12.76
N ASN A 418 -31.67 5.47 -12.04
CA ASN A 418 -31.16 6.60 -11.29
C ASN A 418 -30.24 7.49 -12.13
N GLN A 419 -30.29 8.81 -11.90
CA GLN A 419 -29.41 9.79 -12.52
C GLN A 419 -28.24 10.08 -11.58
N VAL A 420 -27.02 9.95 -12.08
CA VAL A 420 -25.79 10.23 -11.34
C VAL A 420 -24.89 11.15 -12.16
N GLY A 421 -24.46 12.24 -11.53
CA GLY A 421 -23.47 13.17 -12.07
C GLY A 421 -22.05 12.66 -11.82
N TRP A 422 -21.21 12.67 -12.85
CA TRP A 422 -19.80 12.32 -12.78
C TRP A 422 -18.98 13.58 -12.56
N GLU A 423 -18.55 13.83 -11.33
CA GLU A 423 -17.91 15.10 -10.98
C GLU A 423 -16.43 15.13 -11.41
N TYR A 424 -15.67 14.14 -10.95
CA TYR A 424 -14.24 14.03 -11.22
C TYR A 424 -13.78 12.58 -11.29
N VAL A 425 -12.59 12.40 -11.85
CA VAL A 425 -11.74 11.25 -11.55
C VAL A 425 -10.42 11.76 -10.98
N TYR A 426 -9.93 11.09 -9.95
CA TYR A 426 -8.59 11.27 -9.41
C TYR A 426 -7.78 10.02 -9.77
N ILE A 427 -6.58 10.22 -10.31
CA ILE A 427 -5.69 9.14 -10.75
C ILE A 427 -4.32 9.39 -10.14
N GLU A 428 -3.77 8.38 -9.48
CA GLU A 428 -2.33 8.29 -9.25
C GLU A 428 -1.77 7.26 -10.22
N TYR A 429 -0.78 7.67 -10.99
CA TYR A 429 -0.06 6.75 -11.85
C TYR A 429 0.88 5.89 -11.00
N ALA A 430 0.98 4.61 -11.34
CA ALA A 430 1.98 3.77 -10.73
C ALA A 430 3.35 4.34 -11.07
N SER A 431 4.24 4.40 -10.08
CA SER A 431 5.66 4.60 -10.36
C SER A 431 6.10 3.43 -11.24
N VAL A 432 6.19 3.70 -12.54
CA VAL A 432 6.88 2.79 -13.44
C VAL A 432 8.33 3.12 -13.19
N GLU A 433 9.02 2.26 -12.44
CA GLU A 433 10.47 2.25 -12.46
C GLU A 433 10.88 2.36 -13.93
N PRO A 434 11.59 3.43 -14.34
CA PRO A 434 11.92 3.64 -15.73
C PRO A 434 12.58 2.37 -16.23
N SER A 435 12.17 1.90 -17.42
CA SER A 435 12.74 0.69 -18.00
C SER A 435 14.27 0.77 -17.94
N GLU A 436 14.98 -0.36 -17.84
CA GLU A 436 16.45 -0.30 -17.82
C GLU A 436 16.97 0.43 -19.09
N ALA A 437 16.20 0.41 -20.18
CA ALA A 437 16.42 1.21 -21.39
C ALA A 437 16.30 2.73 -21.17
N GLU A 438 15.28 3.21 -20.46
CA GLU A 438 15.09 4.64 -20.14
C GLU A 438 16.15 5.13 -19.15
N SER A 439 16.41 4.36 -18.08
CA SER A 439 17.48 4.67 -17.13
C SER A 439 18.84 4.75 -17.83
N TYR A 440 19.10 3.81 -18.75
CA TYR A 440 20.29 3.84 -19.59
C TYR A 440 20.31 5.07 -20.50
N ALA A 441 19.18 5.42 -21.13
CA ALA A 441 19.09 6.54 -22.04
C ALA A 441 19.35 7.88 -21.32
N GLU A 442 18.81 8.05 -20.11
CA GLU A 442 19.06 9.21 -19.26
C GLU A 442 20.55 9.35 -18.94
N MET A 443 21.17 8.28 -18.41
CA MET A 443 22.62 8.27 -18.16
C MET A 443 23.43 8.56 -19.43
N PHE A 444 23.03 8.00 -20.58
CA PHE A 444 23.72 8.22 -21.84
C PHE A 444 23.67 9.70 -22.25
N ILE A 445 22.51 10.35 -22.12
CA ILE A 445 22.33 11.78 -22.42
C ILE A 445 23.13 12.64 -21.44
N GLU A 446 23.15 12.28 -20.16
CA GLU A 446 23.88 13.02 -19.13
C GLU A 446 25.40 12.95 -19.36
N PHE A 447 25.95 11.75 -19.58
CA PHE A 447 27.39 11.54 -19.70
C PHE A 447 27.97 11.89 -21.07
N MET A 448 27.16 11.83 -22.13
CA MET A 448 27.59 12.20 -23.47
C MET A 448 27.00 13.54 -23.83
N THR A 449 27.70 14.64 -23.54
CA THR A 449 27.28 15.96 -24.03
C THR A 449 27.85 16.21 -25.44
N CYS A 450 26.96 16.46 -26.41
CA CYS A 450 27.35 16.96 -27.72
C CYS A 450 27.42 18.49 -27.66
N ASP A 451 28.60 19.09 -27.77
CA ASP A 451 28.72 20.54 -27.78
C ASP A 451 27.91 21.14 -28.95
N GLY A 452 27.00 22.05 -28.60
CA GLY A 452 26.07 22.70 -29.54
C GLY A 452 26.74 23.58 -30.60
N GLU A 453 28.05 23.83 -30.49
CA GLU A 453 28.81 24.59 -31.49
C GLU A 453 30.20 23.98 -31.69
N ILE A 454 30.41 23.33 -32.84
CA ILE A 454 31.70 23.02 -33.46
C ILE A 454 32.81 22.57 -32.48
N GLY A 455 32.95 21.26 -32.25
CA GLY A 455 34.31 20.69 -32.22
C GLY A 455 34.59 19.39 -31.48
N ALA A 456 33.90 19.04 -30.39
CA ALA A 456 34.26 17.83 -29.65
C ALA A 456 33.07 17.21 -28.92
N ILE A 457 33.11 15.90 -28.72
CA ILE A 457 32.37 15.27 -27.62
C ILE A 457 33.10 15.67 -26.34
N THR A 458 32.37 16.22 -25.38
CA THR A 458 32.83 16.39 -24.01
C THR A 458 32.40 15.15 -23.23
N ALA A 459 33.21 14.09 -23.32
CA ALA A 459 33.07 12.91 -22.49
C ALA A 459 34.42 12.65 -21.81
N GLU A 460 34.39 12.22 -20.56
CA GLU A 460 35.60 11.81 -19.86
C GLU A 460 36.22 10.58 -20.55
N GLU A 461 37.54 10.41 -20.42
CA GLU A 461 38.22 9.25 -20.97
C GLU A 461 37.62 7.96 -20.35
N GLY A 462 37.18 7.02 -21.19
CA GLY A 462 36.56 5.76 -20.76
C GLY A 462 35.03 5.78 -20.64
N THR A 463 34.36 6.93 -20.75
CA THR A 463 32.88 7.00 -20.65
C THR A 463 32.18 6.10 -21.67
N TRP A 464 32.69 6.01 -22.91
CA TRP A 464 32.10 5.13 -23.93
C TRP A 464 32.17 3.64 -23.57
N GLU A 465 33.27 3.22 -22.92
CA GLU A 465 33.47 1.83 -22.48
C GLU A 465 32.53 1.50 -21.33
N VAL A 466 32.35 2.42 -20.38
CA VAL A 466 31.38 2.30 -19.28
C VAL A 466 29.95 2.19 -19.83
N LEU A 467 29.57 3.05 -20.77
CA LEU A 467 28.25 3.01 -21.41
C LEU A 467 28.04 1.74 -22.25
N SER A 468 29.11 1.20 -22.86
CA SER A 468 29.06 -0.08 -23.55
C SER A 468 28.83 -1.26 -22.58
N ASP A 469 29.52 -1.27 -21.44
CA ASP A 469 29.38 -2.31 -20.42
C ASP A 469 28.00 -2.26 -19.75
N LEU A 470 27.49 -1.06 -19.46
CA LEU A 470 26.13 -0.85 -18.96
C LEU A 470 25.10 -1.37 -19.96
N TYR A 471 25.25 -1.05 -21.24
CA TYR A 471 24.37 -1.59 -22.30
C TYR A 471 24.44 -3.11 -22.38
N ALA A 472 25.62 -3.71 -22.25
CA ALA A 472 25.79 -5.15 -22.27
C ALA A 472 25.09 -5.85 -21.10
N GLY A 473 24.95 -5.17 -19.95
CA GLY A 473 24.22 -5.63 -18.77
C GLY A 473 22.70 -5.63 -18.88
N LEU A 474 22.13 -4.83 -19.80
CA LEU A 474 20.68 -4.71 -19.98
C LEU A 474 20.02 -6.02 -20.42
N SER A 475 18.74 -6.16 -20.09
CA SER A 475 17.89 -7.24 -20.60
C SER A 475 17.79 -7.24 -22.14
N ASP A 476 17.49 -8.41 -22.74
CA ASP A 476 17.30 -8.50 -24.20
C ASP A 476 16.13 -7.65 -24.70
N SER A 477 15.09 -7.46 -23.87
CA SER A 477 13.96 -6.56 -24.17
C SER A 477 14.38 -5.11 -24.23
N ASP A 478 15.17 -4.64 -23.27
CA ASP A 478 15.60 -3.24 -23.17
C ASP A 478 16.64 -2.89 -24.25
N LYS A 479 17.55 -3.82 -24.54
CA LYS A 479 18.46 -3.72 -25.69
C LYS A 479 17.71 -3.53 -27.00
N ARG A 480 16.61 -4.26 -27.18
CA ARG A 480 15.77 -4.14 -28.37
C ARG A 480 15.07 -2.78 -28.45
N ILE A 481 14.56 -2.25 -27.33
CA ILE A 481 13.97 -0.90 -27.28
C ILE A 481 14.96 0.15 -27.79
N LEU A 482 16.17 0.18 -27.22
CA LEU A 482 17.24 1.10 -27.64
C LEU A 482 17.67 0.89 -29.11
N LYS A 483 17.74 -0.37 -29.56
CA LYS A 483 18.18 -0.71 -30.92
C LYS A 483 17.14 -0.39 -32.01
N GLU A 484 15.85 -0.50 -31.69
CA GLU A 484 14.76 -0.30 -32.66
C GLU A 484 14.17 1.12 -32.61
N ALA A 485 14.48 1.90 -31.57
CA ALA A 485 14.02 3.28 -31.45
C ALA A 485 14.45 4.17 -32.63
N THR A 486 13.55 5.09 -33.00
CA THR A 486 13.78 6.06 -34.07
C THR A 486 14.59 7.22 -33.54
N PRO A 487 15.76 7.56 -34.12
CA PRO A 487 16.59 8.66 -33.66
C PRO A 487 15.87 10.01 -33.79
N ASN A 488 15.63 10.71 -32.68
CA ASN A 488 15.06 12.06 -32.68
C ASN A 488 15.54 12.89 -31.47
N GLU A 489 16.41 13.87 -31.72
CA GLU A 489 16.99 14.75 -30.68
C GLU A 489 15.98 15.72 -30.04
N HIS A 490 14.80 15.88 -30.64
CA HIS A 490 13.74 16.79 -30.17
C HIS A 490 12.50 16.03 -29.69
N SER A 491 12.62 14.72 -29.47
CA SER A 491 11.53 13.90 -28.93
C SER A 491 11.33 14.15 -27.43
N GLU A 492 10.13 13.88 -26.92
CA GLU A 492 9.88 13.79 -25.48
C GLU A 492 10.45 12.49 -24.88
N SER A 493 10.73 11.47 -25.71
CA SER A 493 11.33 10.21 -25.28
C SER A 493 12.84 10.32 -25.07
N LEU A 494 13.31 10.03 -23.85
CA LEU A 494 14.74 9.95 -23.54
C LEU A 494 15.45 8.89 -24.38
N VAL A 495 14.80 7.74 -24.63
CA VAL A 495 15.34 6.68 -25.50
C VAL A 495 15.61 7.21 -26.91
N GLU A 496 14.66 7.92 -27.53
CA GLU A 496 14.85 8.47 -28.88
C GLU A 496 15.93 9.56 -28.93
N GLN A 497 16.04 10.38 -27.88
CA GLN A 497 17.08 11.39 -27.75
C GLN A 497 18.47 10.76 -27.57
N ALA A 498 18.61 9.78 -26.68
CA ALA A 498 19.85 9.06 -26.42
C ALA A 498 20.34 8.36 -27.69
N VAL A 499 19.42 7.70 -28.39
CA VAL A 499 19.68 7.03 -29.66
C VAL A 499 20.09 8.01 -30.76
N ALA A 500 19.45 9.18 -30.86
CA ALA A 500 19.90 10.25 -31.77
C ALA A 500 21.35 10.65 -31.50
N ARG A 501 21.69 10.78 -30.21
CA ARG A 501 23.04 11.15 -29.80
C ARG A 501 24.05 10.04 -30.07
N TYR A 502 23.71 8.80 -29.78
CA TYR A 502 24.52 7.62 -30.08
C TYR A 502 24.81 7.53 -31.59
N ASP A 503 23.76 7.61 -32.42
CA ASP A 503 23.88 7.51 -33.88
C ASP A 503 24.74 8.65 -34.44
N TYR A 504 24.61 9.87 -33.90
CA TYR A 504 25.46 11.01 -34.25
C TYR A 504 26.94 10.76 -33.92
N ILE A 505 27.24 10.25 -32.72
CA ILE A 505 28.61 10.00 -32.25
C ILE A 505 29.29 8.96 -33.13
N VAL A 506 28.68 7.78 -33.29
CA VAL A 506 29.23 6.70 -34.11
C VAL A 506 29.30 7.13 -35.58
N GLY A 507 28.30 7.83 -36.09
CA GLY A 507 28.25 8.31 -37.48
C GLY A 507 29.29 9.38 -37.80
N LYS A 508 29.57 10.29 -36.87
CA LYS A 508 30.52 11.42 -37.06
C LYS A 508 31.96 11.03 -36.80
N TYR A 509 32.23 10.34 -35.69
CA TYR A 509 33.60 10.02 -35.26
C TYR A 509 34.06 8.63 -35.71
N GLY A 510 33.12 7.78 -36.14
CA GLY A 510 33.40 6.47 -36.73
C GLY A 510 33.64 5.36 -35.71
N VAL A 511 33.44 4.13 -36.17
CA VAL A 511 33.51 2.90 -35.35
C VAL A 511 34.91 2.55 -34.84
N GLU A 512 35.96 3.16 -35.39
CA GLU A 512 37.33 2.96 -34.88
C GLU A 512 37.54 3.68 -33.54
N GLN A 513 36.91 4.84 -33.34
CA GLN A 513 37.00 5.62 -32.10
C GLN A 513 35.86 5.30 -31.14
N TYR A 514 34.66 5.06 -31.68
CA TYR A 514 33.45 4.77 -30.91
C TYR A 514 32.79 3.51 -31.50
N PRO A 515 33.18 2.30 -31.05
CA PRO A 515 32.62 1.04 -31.54
C PRO A 515 31.09 1.03 -31.43
N ASP A 516 30.43 0.50 -32.46
CA ASP A 516 28.98 0.38 -32.50
C ASP A 516 28.49 -0.80 -31.64
N PHE A 517 28.44 -0.60 -30.32
CA PHE A 517 28.05 -1.64 -29.37
C PHE A 517 26.53 -1.92 -29.32
N MET A 518 25.68 -1.00 -29.81
CA MET A 518 24.24 -1.21 -29.97
C MET A 518 23.86 -1.88 -31.30
N ASP A 519 24.82 -2.07 -32.21
CA ASP A 519 24.63 -2.68 -33.54
C ASP A 519 23.53 -1.96 -34.35
N ARG A 520 23.54 -0.62 -34.29
CA ARG A 520 22.54 0.24 -34.97
C ARG A 520 22.97 0.63 -36.40
N THR A 521 24.26 0.53 -36.71
CA THR A 521 24.86 0.85 -38.01
C THR A 521 24.52 2.25 -38.55
N PRO A 522 24.73 3.32 -37.78
CA PRO A 522 24.37 4.67 -38.20
C PRO A 522 25.14 5.11 -39.45
N ALA A 523 24.47 5.89 -40.31
CA ALA A 523 25.06 6.38 -41.54
C ALA A 523 26.24 7.32 -41.24
N ARG A 524 27.34 7.16 -42.00
CA ARG A 524 28.51 8.03 -41.85
C ARG A 524 28.14 9.48 -42.17
N ILE A 525 28.32 10.37 -41.19
CA ILE A 525 28.13 11.80 -41.36
C ILE A 525 29.41 12.32 -42.02
N ALA A 526 29.30 12.80 -43.26
CA ALA A 526 30.45 13.33 -43.96
C ALA A 526 31.04 14.49 -43.14
N GLU A 527 32.34 14.41 -42.83
CA GLU A 527 33.07 15.57 -42.33
C GLU A 527 32.81 16.72 -43.30
N ALA A 528 32.23 17.81 -42.81
CA ALA A 528 32.19 19.04 -43.56
C ALA A 528 33.65 19.29 -43.95
N ARG A 529 33.97 19.21 -45.26
CA ARG A 529 35.30 19.55 -45.74
C ARG A 529 35.61 20.91 -45.14
N SER A 530 36.54 20.96 -44.20
CA SER A 530 37.18 22.22 -43.86
C SER A 530 37.75 22.70 -45.19
N VAL A 531 37.12 23.71 -45.77
CA VAL A 531 37.80 24.48 -46.79
C VAL A 531 38.98 25.04 -46.02
N ASP A 532 40.18 24.51 -46.30
CA ASP A 532 41.42 25.14 -45.89
C ASP A 532 41.42 26.50 -46.56
N VAL A 533 40.82 27.47 -45.89
CA VAL A 533 40.91 28.86 -46.28
C VAL A 533 42.28 29.29 -45.81
N ASN A 534 43.32 28.91 -46.56
CA ASN A 534 44.59 29.62 -46.43
C ASN A 534 44.30 31.10 -46.68
N ASP A 535 45.09 32.00 -46.08
CA ASP A 535 44.86 33.46 -46.17
C ASP A 535 44.69 33.95 -47.62
N GLN A 536 45.26 33.24 -48.60
CA GLN A 536 45.09 33.51 -50.02
C GLN A 536 43.68 33.18 -50.52
N THR A 537 43.14 32.01 -50.20
CA THR A 537 41.77 31.60 -50.59
C THR A 537 40.72 32.49 -49.90
N ALA A 538 40.98 32.93 -48.67
CA ALA A 538 40.08 33.82 -47.92
C ALA A 538 40.04 35.20 -48.58
N ALA A 539 41.21 35.73 -48.94
CA ALA A 539 41.34 36.97 -49.69
C ALA A 539 40.64 36.90 -51.06
N TRP A 540 40.71 35.78 -51.77
CA TRP A 540 40.03 35.61 -53.06
C TRP A 540 38.50 35.52 -52.94
N VAL A 541 37.97 34.83 -51.93
CA VAL A 541 36.51 34.75 -51.70
C VAL A 541 35.96 36.10 -51.24
N ILE A 542 36.65 36.79 -50.32
CA ILE A 542 36.26 38.14 -49.87
C ILE A 542 36.36 39.15 -51.02
N ALA A 543 37.42 39.09 -51.84
CA ALA A 543 37.56 39.93 -53.03
C ALA A 543 36.47 39.64 -54.07
N GLY A 544 36.11 38.38 -54.27
CA GLY A 544 35.04 37.96 -55.19
C GLY A 544 33.66 38.47 -54.76
N ILE A 545 33.31 38.33 -53.48
CA ILE A 545 32.03 38.83 -52.92
C ILE A 545 32.01 40.37 -52.94
N SER A 546 33.12 41.01 -52.62
CA SER A 546 33.25 42.48 -52.66
C SER A 546 33.12 43.02 -54.10
N ALA A 547 33.73 42.35 -55.08
CA ALA A 547 33.61 42.71 -56.49
C ALA A 547 32.19 42.51 -57.02
N ALA A 548 31.50 41.44 -56.61
CA ALA A 548 30.10 41.21 -56.95
C ALA A 548 29.18 42.28 -56.32
N GLY A 549 29.43 42.68 -55.07
CA GLY A 549 28.71 43.76 -54.39
C GLY A 549 28.91 45.12 -55.08
N ILE A 550 30.14 45.45 -55.46
CA ILE A 550 30.46 46.70 -56.18
C ILE A 550 29.84 46.69 -57.58
N ALA A 551 29.88 45.57 -58.31
CA ALA A 551 29.23 45.45 -59.62
C ALA A 551 27.71 45.60 -59.52
N SER A 552 27.09 45.06 -58.48
CA SER A 552 25.65 45.18 -58.20
C SER A 552 25.26 46.62 -57.87
N ALA A 553 26.04 47.31 -57.04
CA ALA A 553 25.84 48.71 -56.71
C ALA A 553 26.04 49.64 -57.93
N ALA A 554 27.04 49.36 -58.77
CA ALA A 554 27.29 50.08 -60.01
C ALA A 554 26.16 49.88 -61.04
N ALA A 555 25.66 48.65 -61.19
CA ALA A 555 24.50 48.34 -62.03
C ALA A 555 23.24 49.05 -61.53
N PHE A 556 23.02 49.09 -60.21
CA PHE A 556 21.90 49.82 -59.61
C PHE A 556 21.97 51.33 -59.87
N PHE A 557 23.15 51.95 -59.72
CA PHE A 557 23.35 53.37 -60.04
C PHE A 557 23.19 53.68 -61.53
N PHE A 558 23.67 52.79 -62.40
CA PHE A 558 23.52 52.95 -63.86
C PHE A 558 22.06 52.83 -64.29
N LEU A 559 21.31 51.87 -63.72
CA LEU A 559 19.87 51.73 -63.95
C LEU A 559 19.07 52.93 -63.40
N ARG A 560 19.47 53.49 -62.25
CA ARG A 560 18.84 54.68 -61.67
C ARG A 560 19.03 55.93 -62.54
N ARG A 561 20.25 56.19 -63.04
CA ARG A 561 20.53 57.33 -63.93
C ARG A 561 19.76 57.28 -65.24
N ARG A 562 19.46 56.08 -65.75
CA ARG A 562 18.69 55.90 -66.99
C ARG A 562 17.18 56.11 -66.82
N LYS A 563 16.69 56.25 -65.58
CA LYS A 563 15.29 56.52 -65.26
C LYS A 563 15.01 58.01 -65.04
N GLU A 564 16.06 58.81 -64.87
CA GLU A 564 16.02 60.27 -64.62
C GLU A 564 16.43 61.09 -65.87
N ALA A 565 16.74 60.43 -66.98
CA ALA A 565 16.94 61.01 -68.32
C ALA A 565 15.95 60.37 -69.29
#